data_AF-A0A935GS75-F1
#
_entry.id   AF-A0A935GS75-F1
#
_cell.length_a   1.000
_cell.length_b   1.000
_cell.length_c   1.000
_cell.angle_alpha   90.00
_cell.angle_beta   90.00
_cell.angle_gamma   90.00
#
_symmetry.space_group_name_H-M   'P 1'
#
loop_
_entity.id
_entity.type
_entity.pdbx_description
1 polymer ?
#
loop_
_entity_poly.entity_id
_entity_poly.type
_entity_poly.pdbx_seq_one_letter_code
_entity_poly.pdbx_strand_id
1 'polypeptide(L)'
;MQSTSNLFKALLFACLLLLVAPFAQAALTINTDGTVTDPKTGLTWMRCAMGLTLTGSTCTGTASTYTYDQANALTGTVTFAGQSDWRLPNIRELQTILDRSVYPAIDNAAFPNTPSSSFWSGSPYAGDSNSAWDVHFGYGFAYYDTNRSNDYAVRLVRGGQSFGPLLGITRPTSDYVDNSNGTVTHTPTNLTWKRCAQGQTWTGSTCSGTATSTYTFDQANELTGTITFAGQSDWRVPTQDELVSLVDYSIAYPGPTINSSVFPATPPDSPFWSGSPYAVDSKLALYVYFNDGYASNNFRSTNGAVRLVRGGQSVITATPVCTLSANPPTISAGSSSTLTATCNPSASSYTWTGGTCAGTTGATCTVAPSAATSYTVTGINTVGNGNTAGVMVRIAGNTTPYTIPGTLDDDVFVLTAGNSYFGGGGNDTYIISPHTLRGAVTAKIIDTEGTNIVQLANGMTIASSSFFNNAVQIMLSNGAIVQVLGASSFIYQLGANASSGEVAGNLNFAQFSAALGANVPAAGAAAVSGTANFVVQH
;
A
#
# COMPACT_ATOMS: atom_id res chain seq x y z
N MET A 1 13.78 38.47 -29.86
CA MET A 1 12.39 38.00 -29.89
C MET A 1 12.39 36.61 -29.23
N GLN A 2 12.33 36.43 -27.90
CA GLN A 2 11.21 36.72 -26.97
C GLN A 2 9.86 36.40 -27.65
N SER A 3 9.14 35.35 -27.25
CA SER A 3 8.15 35.31 -26.14
C SER A 3 7.11 34.26 -26.61
N THR A 4 6.45 33.38 -25.86
CA THR A 4 6.25 33.15 -24.42
C THR A 4 5.69 31.74 -24.24
N SER A 5 6.24 31.00 -23.27
CA SER A 5 5.59 29.91 -22.56
C SER A 5 4.97 30.48 -21.28
N ASN A 6 3.66 30.29 -21.05
CA ASN A 6 3.00 30.05 -19.75
C ASN A 6 1.47 30.26 -19.84
N LEU A 7 0.75 29.55 -18.96
CA LEU A 7 -0.70 29.46 -18.72
C LEU A 7 -1.41 28.44 -19.63
N PHE A 8 -1.70 27.22 -19.18
CA PHE A 8 -2.54 26.89 -18.02
C PHE A 8 -1.94 25.78 -17.13
N LYS A 9 -1.51 26.17 -15.92
CA LYS A 9 -1.61 25.36 -14.71
C LYS A 9 -2.95 25.71 -14.06
N ALA A 10 -3.81 24.72 -13.81
CA ALA A 10 -4.71 24.63 -12.63
C ALA A 10 -5.82 23.57 -12.83
N LEU A 11 -6.05 22.77 -11.78
CA LEU A 11 -7.16 21.84 -11.52
C LEU A 11 -7.19 20.48 -12.25
N LEU A 12 -6.65 19.45 -11.59
CA LEU A 12 -7.47 18.39 -10.96
C LEU A 12 -6.58 17.54 -10.03
N PHE A 13 -6.45 18.03 -8.80
CA PHE A 13 -6.10 17.23 -7.62
C PHE A 13 -7.32 16.35 -7.33
N ALA A 14 -7.28 15.09 -7.74
CA ALA A 14 -8.26 14.09 -7.32
C ALA A 14 -7.53 13.04 -6.48
N CYS A 15 -7.89 13.05 -5.21
CA CYS A 15 -7.53 12.15 -4.12
C CYS A 15 -7.31 10.70 -4.59
N LEU A 16 -6.05 10.31 -4.74
CA LEU A 16 -5.65 8.91 -4.82
C LEU A 16 -5.62 8.38 -3.38
N LEU A 17 -6.78 7.91 -2.89
CA LEU A 17 -6.83 7.09 -1.67
C LEU A 17 -6.17 5.74 -2.02
N LEU A 18 -4.84 5.68 -1.92
CA LEU A 18 -4.12 4.42 -1.83
C LEU A 18 -4.65 3.72 -0.57
N LEU A 19 -5.51 2.73 -0.75
CA LEU A 19 -5.70 1.67 0.24
C LEU A 19 -4.37 0.92 0.34
N VAL A 20 -3.48 1.45 1.17
CA VAL A 20 -2.38 0.67 1.73
C VAL A 20 -3.06 -0.45 2.51
N ALA A 21 -3.10 -1.66 1.95
CA ALA A 21 -3.32 -2.82 2.78
C ALA A 21 -2.12 -2.90 3.72
N PRO A 22 -2.27 -2.66 5.03
CA PRO A 22 -1.16 -2.77 5.94
C PRO A 22 -0.67 -4.22 5.91
N PHE A 23 0.63 -4.40 5.72
CA PHE A 23 1.27 -5.66 6.07
C PHE A 23 0.88 -5.97 7.51
N ALA A 24 0.36 -7.18 7.75
CA ALA A 24 0.18 -7.67 9.11
C ALA A 24 1.56 -8.02 9.71
N GLN A 25 2.35 -6.98 10.00
CA GLN A 25 3.08 -6.88 11.25
C GLN A 25 2.11 -7.33 12.35
N ALA A 26 2.49 -8.23 13.26
CA ALA A 26 1.64 -8.50 14.43
C ALA A 26 1.28 -7.15 15.04
N ALA A 27 0.01 -6.77 14.93
CA ALA A 27 -0.41 -5.40 15.17
C ALA A 27 -0.16 -5.08 16.64
N LEU A 28 0.21 -3.83 16.90
CA LEU A 28 0.29 -3.32 18.27
C LEU A 28 -1.04 -3.61 18.97
N THR A 29 -0.96 -4.22 20.15
CA THR A 29 -2.14 -4.59 20.92
C THR A 29 -2.51 -3.41 21.81
N ILE A 30 -3.62 -2.73 21.49
CA ILE A 30 -4.15 -1.62 22.30
C ILE A 30 -4.87 -2.21 23.52
N ASN A 31 -4.39 -1.86 24.72
CA ASN A 31 -4.98 -2.31 25.97
C ASN A 31 -6.01 -1.29 26.49
N THR A 32 -6.95 -1.75 27.32
CA THR A 32 -8.02 -0.91 27.89
C THR A 32 -7.55 0.00 29.01
N ASP A 33 -6.34 -0.20 29.53
CA ASP A 33 -5.73 0.55 30.63
C ASP A 33 -4.90 1.76 30.18
N GLY A 34 -4.96 2.09 28.88
CA GLY A 34 -4.19 3.19 28.30
C GLY A 34 -2.75 2.83 27.94
N THR A 35 -2.44 1.54 27.83
CA THR A 35 -1.15 1.04 27.33
C THR A 35 -1.28 0.38 25.95
N VAL A 36 -0.14 0.15 25.29
CA VAL A 36 -0.01 -0.61 24.04
C VAL A 36 1.07 -1.66 24.21
N THR A 37 0.78 -2.90 23.88
CA THR A 37 1.78 -3.99 23.87
C THR A 37 2.27 -4.23 22.45
N ASP A 38 3.59 -4.22 22.27
CA ASP A 38 4.23 -4.66 21.04
C ASP A 38 4.52 -6.16 21.11
N PRO A 39 3.77 -7.01 20.37
CA PRO A 39 3.96 -8.46 20.41
C PRO A 39 5.31 -8.91 19.83
N LYS A 40 6.02 -8.07 19.07
CA LYS A 40 7.33 -8.41 18.51
C LYS A 40 8.44 -8.31 19.55
N THR A 41 8.37 -7.29 20.39
CA THR A 41 9.42 -6.97 21.37
C THR A 41 9.04 -7.39 22.79
N GLY A 42 7.75 -7.62 23.04
CA GLY A 42 7.21 -7.83 24.38
C GLY A 42 7.19 -6.56 25.23
N LEU A 43 7.45 -5.39 24.64
CA LEU A 43 7.41 -4.11 25.32
C LEU A 43 5.97 -3.62 25.50
N THR A 44 5.71 -2.97 26.62
CA THR A 44 4.45 -2.26 26.84
C THR A 44 4.72 -0.77 26.95
N TRP A 45 4.00 0.02 26.16
CA TRP A 45 4.18 1.46 26.01
C TRP A 45 3.01 2.22 26.61
N MET A 46 3.27 3.41 27.14
CA MET A 46 2.20 4.38 27.38
C MET A 46 1.62 4.85 26.05
N ARG A 47 0.29 4.88 25.92
CA ARG A 47 -0.39 5.35 24.69
C ARG A 47 -0.26 6.85 24.48
N CYS A 48 -0.31 7.63 25.55
CA CYS A 48 -0.10 9.07 25.50
C CYS A 48 1.36 9.41 25.81
N ALA A 49 1.89 10.46 25.17
CA ALA A 49 3.15 11.07 25.61
C ALA A 49 2.95 11.69 27.00
N MET A 50 4.05 11.85 27.76
CA MET A 50 4.01 12.49 29.06
C MET A 50 3.35 13.88 28.98
N GLY A 51 2.51 14.21 29.95
CA GLY A 51 1.70 15.45 29.98
C GLY A 51 0.34 15.37 29.28
N LEU A 52 0.14 14.39 28.39
CA LEU A 52 -1.16 14.13 27.77
C LEU A 52 -2.00 13.16 28.61
N THR A 53 -3.32 13.30 28.55
CA THR A 53 -4.28 12.42 29.23
C THR A 53 -5.13 11.66 28.22
N LEU A 54 -5.32 10.36 28.43
CA LEU A 54 -6.20 9.55 27.59
C LEU A 54 -7.67 9.87 27.91
N THR A 55 -8.40 10.38 26.92
CA THR A 55 -9.83 10.66 27.00
C THR A 55 -10.56 9.88 25.90
N GLY A 56 -11.28 8.82 26.28
CA GLY A 56 -11.85 7.87 25.32
C GLY A 56 -10.74 7.13 24.57
N SER A 57 -10.73 7.22 23.24
CA SER A 57 -9.71 6.59 22.39
C SER A 57 -8.56 7.51 21.98
N THR A 58 -8.52 8.76 22.47
CA THR A 58 -7.56 9.79 22.04
C THR A 58 -6.81 10.43 23.20
N CYS A 59 -5.62 10.99 22.95
CA CYS A 59 -4.82 11.70 23.94
C CYS A 59 -5.09 13.21 23.85
N THR A 60 -5.48 13.84 24.95
CA THR A 60 -5.86 15.26 25.01
C THR A 60 -4.96 16.02 25.98
N GLY A 61 -4.82 17.33 25.75
CA GLY A 61 -3.95 18.22 26.55
C GLY A 61 -2.71 18.65 25.79
N THR A 62 -1.67 19.03 26.53
CA THR A 62 -0.37 19.44 25.99
C THR A 62 0.70 18.47 26.48
N ALA A 63 1.52 17.95 25.57
CA ALA A 63 2.64 17.11 25.95
C ALA A 63 3.65 17.93 26.78
N SER A 64 4.10 17.37 27.89
CA SER A 64 5.21 17.91 28.66
C SER A 64 6.51 17.64 27.93
N THR A 65 7.42 18.60 28.01
CA THR A 65 8.78 18.49 27.49
C THR A 65 9.78 18.52 28.63
N TYR A 66 10.91 17.87 28.43
CA TYR A 66 11.93 17.65 29.45
C TYR A 66 13.32 17.82 28.84
N THR A 67 14.27 18.31 29.63
CA THR A 67 15.69 18.11 29.33
C THR A 67 16.06 16.64 29.44
N TYR A 68 17.20 16.23 28.87
CA TYR A 68 17.61 14.82 28.90
C TYR A 68 17.74 14.26 30.32
N ASP A 69 18.31 15.03 31.24
CA ASP A 69 18.49 14.60 32.64
C ASP A 69 17.13 14.49 33.36
N GLN A 70 16.21 15.42 33.09
CA GLN A 70 14.84 15.36 33.61
C GLN A 70 14.09 14.14 33.05
N ALA A 71 14.24 13.84 31.76
CA ALA A 71 13.63 12.67 31.12
C ALA A 71 14.14 11.37 31.73
N ASN A 72 15.45 11.25 31.99
CA ASN A 72 16.03 10.07 32.65
C ASN A 72 15.51 9.92 34.10
N ALA A 73 15.33 11.04 34.82
CA ALA A 73 14.81 11.04 36.18
C ALA A 73 13.34 10.57 36.29
N LEU A 74 12.60 10.44 35.18
CA LEU A 74 11.26 9.83 35.17
C LEU A 74 11.30 8.30 35.36
N THR A 75 12.46 7.68 35.13
CA THR A 75 12.60 6.21 35.22
C THR A 75 12.35 5.73 36.66
N GLY A 76 11.38 4.83 36.83
CA GLY A 76 10.99 4.25 38.12
C GLY A 76 10.19 5.19 39.03
N THR A 77 9.87 6.41 38.60
CA THR A 77 9.11 7.37 39.41
C THR A 77 7.64 7.48 39.00
N VAL A 78 7.29 7.02 37.79
CA VAL A 78 5.93 7.09 37.26
C VAL A 78 5.16 5.80 37.56
N THR A 79 4.00 5.94 38.22
CA THR A 79 3.02 4.86 38.39
C THR A 79 1.85 5.08 37.45
N PHE A 80 1.61 4.13 36.55
CA PHE A 80 0.54 4.19 35.54
C PHE A 80 0.02 2.78 35.23
N ALA A 81 -1.29 2.66 34.95
CA ALA A 81 -1.96 1.38 34.70
C ALA A 81 -1.70 0.29 35.78
N GLY A 82 -1.53 0.72 37.04
CA GLY A 82 -1.23 -0.16 38.17
C GLY A 82 0.22 -0.66 38.24
N GLN A 83 1.15 -0.03 37.53
CA GLN A 83 2.52 -0.49 37.33
C GLN A 83 3.50 0.66 37.58
N SER A 84 4.68 0.38 38.14
CA SER A 84 5.66 1.39 38.60
C SER A 84 7.07 1.22 38.00
N ASP A 85 7.28 0.21 37.16
CA ASP A 85 8.53 -0.10 36.47
C ASP A 85 8.67 0.63 35.11
N TRP A 86 7.95 1.74 34.94
CA TRP A 86 8.02 2.58 33.75
C TRP A 86 9.38 3.27 33.66
N ARG A 87 9.96 3.28 32.45
CA ARG A 87 11.28 3.84 32.19
C ARG A 87 11.34 4.55 30.85
N LEU A 88 12.36 5.38 30.69
CA LEU A 88 12.72 5.93 29.39
C LEU A 88 13.19 4.78 28.46
N PRO A 89 12.70 4.70 27.21
CA PRO A 89 13.13 3.68 26.26
C PRO A 89 14.54 3.96 25.78
N ASN A 90 15.33 2.93 25.51
CA ASN A 90 16.57 3.13 24.76
C ASN A 90 16.27 3.47 23.28
N ILE A 91 17.28 3.92 22.53
CA ILE A 91 17.08 4.37 21.15
C ILE A 91 16.48 3.28 20.24
N ARG A 92 16.86 2.01 20.43
CA ARG A 92 16.29 0.90 19.64
C ARG A 92 14.85 0.65 19.96
N GLU A 93 14.50 0.62 21.23
CA GLU A 93 13.12 0.45 21.67
C GLU A 93 12.25 1.58 21.09
N LEU A 94 12.72 2.82 21.15
CA LEU A 94 11.95 3.94 20.60
C LEU A 94 11.81 3.86 19.07
N GLN A 95 12.80 3.30 18.37
CA GLN A 95 12.72 3.06 16.93
C GLN A 95 11.73 1.97 16.55
N THR A 96 11.39 1.00 17.43
CA THR A 96 10.46 -0.10 17.05
C THR A 96 9.02 0.37 16.89
N ILE A 97 8.67 1.55 17.40
CA ILE A 97 7.34 2.14 17.25
C ILE A 97 7.26 3.17 16.11
N LEU A 98 8.33 3.32 15.31
CA LEU A 98 8.28 4.13 14.09
C LEU A 98 7.45 3.43 13.01
N ASP A 99 6.50 4.16 12.44
CA ASP A 99 5.82 3.80 11.19
C ASP A 99 6.02 4.93 10.18
N ARG A 100 7.03 4.77 9.31
CA ARG A 100 7.39 5.78 8.31
C ARG A 100 6.46 5.84 7.10
N SER A 101 5.40 5.03 7.09
CA SER A 101 4.38 5.05 6.04
C SER A 101 3.25 6.07 6.30
N VAL A 102 3.19 6.62 7.51
CA VAL A 102 2.18 7.57 7.97
C VAL A 102 2.80 8.85 8.52
N TYR A 103 1.97 9.88 8.73
CA TYR A 103 2.37 11.15 9.35
C TYR A 103 1.45 11.49 10.54
N PRO A 104 1.99 11.82 11.74
CA PRO A 104 3.39 11.61 12.15
C PRO A 104 3.80 10.13 12.01
N ALA A 105 5.10 9.86 11.97
CA ALA A 105 5.69 8.56 11.64
C ALA A 105 5.53 7.50 12.75
N ILE A 106 4.29 7.21 13.13
CA ILE A 106 3.89 6.31 14.20
C ILE A 106 2.45 5.83 13.96
N ASP A 107 2.09 4.64 14.45
CA ASP A 107 0.71 4.15 14.41
C ASP A 107 -0.21 5.06 15.23
N ASN A 108 -1.00 5.90 14.52
CA ASN A 108 -1.89 6.89 15.12
C ASN A 108 -3.06 6.27 15.90
N ALA A 109 -3.42 5.00 15.66
CA ALA A 109 -4.45 4.31 16.44
C ALA A 109 -3.87 3.84 17.79
N ALA A 110 -2.65 3.29 17.76
CA ALA A 110 -1.94 2.89 18.97
C ALA A 110 -1.53 4.10 19.83
N PHE A 111 -1.01 5.14 19.19
CA PHE A 111 -0.41 6.32 19.82
C PHE A 111 -1.08 7.64 19.35
N PRO A 112 -2.34 7.87 19.73
CA PRO A 112 -3.12 9.00 19.22
C PRO A 112 -2.53 10.34 19.69
N ASN A 113 -2.63 11.36 18.82
CA ASN A 113 -2.15 12.72 19.05
C ASN A 113 -0.68 12.80 19.53
N THR A 114 0.19 11.93 18.99
CA THR A 114 1.64 12.03 19.21
C THR A 114 2.17 13.34 18.63
N PRO A 115 2.86 14.20 19.42
CA PRO A 115 3.54 15.37 18.92
C PRO A 115 4.48 15.06 17.75
N SER A 116 4.41 15.88 16.68
CA SER A 116 5.32 15.83 15.55
C SER A 116 6.66 16.52 15.89
N SER A 117 7.36 16.01 16.91
CA SER A 117 8.59 16.57 17.46
C SER A 117 9.58 15.45 17.85
N SER A 118 10.74 15.85 18.38
CA SER A 118 11.70 14.92 19.00
C SER A 118 11.20 14.35 20.32
N PHE A 119 11.56 13.09 20.54
CA PHE A 119 11.34 12.33 21.76
C PHE A 119 12.67 11.80 22.27
N TRP A 120 13.00 12.10 23.54
CA TRP A 120 14.21 11.58 24.15
C TRP A 120 14.17 10.05 24.24
N SER A 121 15.28 9.42 23.87
CA SER A 121 15.61 8.08 24.35
C SER A 121 16.51 8.18 25.59
N GLY A 122 16.62 7.11 26.37
CA GLY A 122 17.59 6.98 27.47
C GLY A 122 18.99 6.56 27.01
N SER A 123 19.30 6.69 25.72
CA SER A 123 20.60 6.33 25.16
C SER A 123 21.50 7.56 25.05
N PRO A 124 22.62 7.64 25.80
CA PRO A 124 23.58 8.71 25.62
C PRO A 124 24.28 8.58 24.25
N TYR A 125 24.72 9.69 23.68
CA TYR A 125 25.58 9.65 22.50
C TYR A 125 27.02 9.36 22.92
N ALA A 126 27.66 8.36 22.31
CA ALA A 126 29.01 7.93 22.70
C ALA A 126 30.10 8.94 22.32
N GLY A 127 29.90 9.73 21.26
CA GLY A 127 30.88 10.69 20.76
C GLY A 127 30.98 12.00 21.54
N ASP A 128 29.95 12.35 22.33
CA ASP A 128 29.89 13.60 23.10
C ASP A 128 28.97 13.46 24.31
N SER A 129 29.51 13.76 25.49
CA SER A 129 28.77 13.70 26.77
C SER A 129 27.66 14.74 26.89
N ASN A 130 27.67 15.80 26.08
CA ASN A 130 26.59 16.79 26.03
C ASN A 130 25.46 16.42 25.07
N SER A 131 25.62 15.31 24.34
CA SER A 131 24.72 14.87 23.29
C SER A 131 23.95 13.60 23.69
N ALA A 132 22.74 13.41 23.17
CA ALA A 132 21.92 12.23 23.45
C ALA A 132 21.02 11.86 22.27
N TRP A 133 20.65 10.58 22.18
CA TRP A 133 19.83 10.07 21.08
C TRP A 133 18.35 10.39 21.27
N ASP A 134 17.70 10.83 20.20
CA ASP A 134 16.27 11.09 20.11
C ASP A 134 15.66 10.49 18.84
N VAL A 135 14.33 10.35 18.85
CA VAL A 135 13.54 10.01 17.66
C VAL A 135 12.59 11.15 17.34
N HIS A 136 12.65 11.67 16.12
CA HIS A 136 11.76 12.73 15.65
C HIS A 136 10.58 12.15 14.89
N PHE A 137 9.41 12.04 15.53
CA PHE A 137 8.22 11.43 14.93
C PHE A 137 7.62 12.23 13.78
N GLY A 138 7.90 13.54 13.65
CA GLY A 138 7.48 14.30 12.47
C GLY A 138 8.20 13.89 11.18
N TYR A 139 9.39 13.32 11.30
CA TYR A 139 10.22 12.95 10.15
C TYR A 139 10.51 11.44 10.09
N GLY A 140 10.31 10.72 11.20
CA GLY A 140 10.63 9.29 11.30
C GLY A 140 12.13 9.02 11.40
N PHE A 141 12.89 9.93 12.00
CA PHE A 141 14.36 9.86 12.05
C PHE A 141 14.86 9.60 13.45
N ALA A 142 16.04 8.96 13.53
CA ALA A 142 16.79 8.78 14.76
C ALA A 142 18.08 9.58 14.65
N TYR A 143 18.19 10.61 15.49
CA TYR A 143 19.30 11.53 15.55
C TYR A 143 19.88 11.57 16.95
N TYR A 144 20.99 12.27 17.09
CA TYR A 144 21.43 12.78 18.36
C TYR A 144 21.29 14.30 18.36
N ASP A 145 20.81 14.84 19.47
CA ASP A 145 20.85 16.27 19.72
C ASP A 145 22.19 16.63 20.36
N THR A 146 22.75 17.77 19.99
CA THR A 146 24.05 18.26 20.48
C THR A 146 23.98 19.00 21.83
N ASN A 147 22.78 19.17 22.38
CA ASN A 147 22.51 19.86 23.62
C ASN A 147 21.39 19.17 24.43
N ARG A 148 21.80 18.38 25.43
CA ARG A 148 20.92 17.75 26.44
C ARG A 148 20.02 18.70 27.23
N SER A 149 20.24 20.02 27.15
CA SER A 149 19.38 21.04 27.76
C SER A 149 18.15 21.40 26.90
N ASN A 150 18.05 20.88 25.68
CA ASN A 150 16.85 21.07 24.85
C ASN A 150 15.66 20.29 25.44
N ASP A 151 14.47 20.87 25.30
CA ASP A 151 13.23 20.33 25.84
C ASP A 151 12.51 19.45 24.81
N TYR A 152 12.47 18.13 25.04
CA TYR A 152 11.78 17.17 24.17
C TYR A 152 10.73 16.35 24.90
N ALA A 153 9.80 15.82 24.10
CA ALA A 153 8.72 14.98 24.61
C ALA A 153 9.27 13.63 25.11
N VAL A 154 8.51 12.97 25.98
CA VAL A 154 8.87 11.65 26.51
C VAL A 154 7.69 10.71 26.36
N ARG A 155 7.98 9.45 26.00
CA ARG A 155 7.03 8.34 26.06
C ARG A 155 7.70 7.21 26.82
N LEU A 156 7.09 6.81 27.92
CA LEU A 156 7.65 5.75 28.76
C LEU A 156 7.25 4.37 28.24
N VAL A 157 8.16 3.43 28.46
CA VAL A 157 8.02 2.01 28.16
C VAL A 157 8.23 1.21 29.44
N ARG A 158 7.71 0.00 29.47
CA ARG A 158 7.97 -0.99 30.52
C ARG A 158 8.10 -2.39 29.92
N GLY A 159 8.53 -3.33 30.77
CA GLY A 159 8.91 -4.65 30.31
C GLY A 159 10.21 -4.63 29.50
N GLY A 160 10.52 -5.76 28.87
CA GLY A 160 11.70 -5.88 28.00
C GLY A 160 13.07 -5.84 28.70
N GLN A 161 13.14 -5.68 30.04
CA GLN A 161 14.41 -5.63 30.79
C GLN A 161 15.23 -6.94 30.74
N SER A 162 14.69 -7.98 30.11
CA SER A 162 15.33 -9.29 29.95
C SER A 162 15.18 -9.86 28.52
N PHE A 163 15.38 -9.07 27.45
CA PHE A 163 15.41 -9.63 26.08
C PHE A 163 16.44 -8.87 25.23
N GLY A 164 17.59 -9.48 24.97
CA GLY A 164 17.81 -10.20 23.72
C GLY A 164 18.68 -9.31 22.81
N PRO A 165 19.66 -9.85 22.06
CA PRO A 165 20.56 -9.06 21.21
C PRO A 165 19.92 -7.96 20.34
N LEU A 166 18.65 -8.09 19.97
CA LEU A 166 17.95 -7.16 19.07
C LEU A 166 17.83 -5.74 19.65
N LEU A 167 17.44 -5.60 20.92
CA LEU A 167 17.16 -4.32 21.58
C LEU A 167 18.35 -3.74 22.33
N GLY A 168 19.47 -4.46 22.40
CA GLY A 168 20.71 -3.99 23.01
C GLY A 168 21.40 -2.91 22.17
N ILE A 169 21.93 -1.85 22.79
CA ILE A 169 22.56 -0.73 22.05
C ILE A 169 23.89 -1.13 21.38
N THR A 170 24.56 -2.17 21.86
CA THR A 170 25.79 -2.75 21.32
C THR A 170 25.54 -3.78 20.22
N ARG A 171 26.55 -4.06 19.40
CA ARG A 171 26.55 -5.13 18.38
C ARG A 171 27.79 -6.04 18.51
N PRO A 172 27.89 -6.85 19.58
CA PRO A 172 29.02 -7.76 19.77
C PRO A 172 29.09 -8.81 18.65
N THR A 173 30.28 -9.38 18.44
CA THR A 173 30.49 -10.43 17.43
C THR A 173 29.62 -11.67 17.67
N SER A 174 29.21 -11.92 18.92
CA SER A 174 28.28 -13.00 19.29
C SER A 174 26.90 -12.89 18.64
N ASP A 175 26.51 -11.69 18.17
CA ASP A 175 25.23 -11.50 17.46
C ASP A 175 25.27 -12.05 16.03
N TYR A 176 26.43 -12.54 15.59
CA TYR A 176 26.70 -12.84 14.21
C TYR A 176 27.24 -14.27 14.05
N VAL A 177 26.65 -15.01 13.11
CA VAL A 177 27.15 -16.31 12.66
C VAL A 177 27.89 -16.09 11.34
N ASP A 178 29.19 -16.38 11.31
CA ASP A 178 29.99 -16.35 10.08
C ASP A 178 29.68 -17.57 9.22
N ASN A 179 29.21 -17.34 8.00
CA ASN A 179 28.88 -18.41 7.05
C ASN A 179 30.11 -18.88 6.24
N SER A 180 31.31 -18.39 6.55
CA SER A 180 32.60 -18.77 5.94
C SER A 180 32.67 -18.56 4.42
N ASN A 181 31.81 -17.68 3.88
CA ASN A 181 31.66 -17.44 2.45
C ASN A 181 31.55 -15.93 2.10
N GLY A 182 32.01 -15.07 3.01
CA GLY A 182 31.90 -13.61 2.88
C GLY A 182 30.52 -13.06 3.24
N THR A 183 29.64 -13.90 3.82
CA THR A 183 28.37 -13.49 4.41
C THR A 183 28.34 -13.77 5.90
N VAL A 184 27.42 -13.11 6.59
CA VAL A 184 27.20 -13.24 8.03
C VAL A 184 25.72 -13.21 8.31
N THR A 185 25.23 -14.09 9.18
CA THR A 185 23.85 -14.06 9.66
C THR A 185 23.77 -13.32 10.99
N HIS A 186 23.07 -12.19 11.00
CA HIS A 186 22.75 -11.42 12.20
C HIS A 186 21.62 -12.16 12.93
N THR A 187 21.95 -12.91 13.97
CA THR A 187 21.02 -13.74 14.76
C THR A 187 19.81 -12.99 15.32
N PRO A 188 19.89 -11.70 15.73
CA PRO A 188 18.75 -11.00 16.32
C PRO A 188 17.66 -10.68 15.31
N THR A 189 18.01 -10.44 14.05
CA THR A 189 17.03 -10.21 12.96
C THR A 189 16.85 -11.42 12.03
N ASN A 190 17.69 -12.44 12.18
CA ASN A 190 17.80 -13.58 11.27
C ASN A 190 18.05 -13.17 9.80
N LEU A 191 18.68 -12.01 9.60
CA LEU A 191 19.07 -11.50 8.29
C LEU A 191 20.49 -11.94 7.96
N THR A 192 20.72 -12.33 6.71
CA THR A 192 22.07 -12.62 6.22
C THR A 192 22.58 -11.46 5.39
N TRP A 193 23.76 -10.96 5.75
CA TRP A 193 24.36 -9.76 5.18
C TRP A 193 25.63 -10.10 4.40
N LYS A 194 25.89 -9.37 3.32
CA LYS A 194 27.25 -9.31 2.76
C LYS A 194 28.17 -8.59 3.75
N ARG A 195 29.33 -9.19 4.05
CA ARG A 195 30.34 -8.59 4.92
C ARG A 195 31.01 -7.37 4.29
N CYS A 196 31.13 -7.35 2.96
CA CYS A 196 31.64 -6.20 2.22
C CYS A 196 30.52 -5.33 1.65
N ALA A 197 30.79 -4.02 1.60
CA ALA A 197 29.93 -3.10 0.86
C ALA A 197 30.06 -3.37 -0.65
N GLN A 198 29.08 -2.93 -1.44
CA GLN A 198 29.12 -3.09 -2.88
C GLN A 198 30.30 -2.30 -3.47
N GLY A 199 31.02 -2.93 -4.40
CA GLY A 199 32.31 -2.44 -4.94
C GLY A 199 33.56 -3.03 -4.27
N GLN A 200 33.41 -3.61 -3.08
CA GLN A 200 34.49 -4.32 -2.39
C GLN A 200 34.43 -5.83 -2.64
N THR A 201 35.57 -6.49 -2.45
CA THR A 201 35.72 -7.95 -2.57
C THR A 201 36.14 -8.56 -1.23
N TRP A 202 35.51 -9.67 -0.85
CA TRP A 202 35.89 -10.44 0.33
C TRP A 202 37.18 -11.22 0.08
N THR A 203 38.18 -11.06 0.95
CA THR A 203 39.50 -11.71 0.81
C THR A 203 39.67 -12.98 1.66
N GLY A 204 38.62 -13.40 2.37
CA GLY A 204 38.68 -14.47 3.38
C GLY A 204 38.82 -13.96 4.82
N SER A 205 39.32 -12.73 5.01
CA SER A 205 39.46 -12.10 6.34
C SER A 205 39.02 -10.64 6.38
N THR A 206 39.10 -9.91 5.27
CA THR A 206 38.73 -8.49 5.19
C THR A 206 38.08 -8.17 3.85
N CYS A 207 37.67 -6.92 3.68
CA CYS A 207 37.16 -6.38 2.44
C CYS A 207 38.24 -5.51 1.77
N SER A 208 38.58 -5.82 0.52
CA SER A 208 39.54 -5.07 -0.28
C SER A 208 38.85 -4.32 -1.43
N GLY A 209 39.49 -3.26 -1.91
CA GLY A 209 38.95 -2.38 -2.93
C GLY A 209 38.16 -1.22 -2.33
N THR A 210 37.67 -0.34 -3.20
CA THR A 210 36.91 0.84 -2.79
C THR A 210 35.42 0.51 -2.84
N ALA A 211 34.71 0.75 -1.75
CA ALA A 211 33.25 0.71 -1.81
C ALA A 211 32.79 1.74 -2.84
N THR A 212 31.90 1.31 -3.73
CA THR A 212 31.39 2.19 -4.77
C THR A 212 30.37 3.13 -4.14
N SER A 213 30.83 4.23 -3.53
CA SER A 213 30.00 5.33 -3.05
C SER A 213 29.47 6.17 -4.22
N THR A 214 28.92 5.51 -5.25
CA THR A 214 28.49 6.15 -6.50
C THR A 214 27.09 5.75 -6.92
N TYR A 215 26.34 5.02 -6.08
CA TYR A 215 24.96 4.67 -6.39
C TYR A 215 24.05 5.82 -6.01
N THR A 216 23.26 6.32 -6.96
CA THR A 216 22.03 7.03 -6.63
C THR A 216 21.03 6.06 -6.00
N PHE A 217 19.96 6.57 -5.37
CA PHE A 217 18.95 5.71 -4.76
C PHE A 217 18.32 4.73 -5.78
N ASP A 218 18.02 5.21 -6.98
CA ASP A 218 17.40 4.37 -8.01
C ASP A 218 18.38 3.28 -8.50
N GLN A 219 19.65 3.65 -8.73
CA GLN A 219 20.69 2.67 -9.08
C GLN A 219 20.96 1.65 -7.96
N ALA A 220 20.88 2.06 -6.70
CA ALA A 220 21.00 1.14 -5.57
C ALA A 220 19.87 0.09 -5.63
N ASN A 221 18.63 0.51 -5.84
CA ASN A 221 17.48 -0.39 -5.89
C ASN A 221 17.52 -1.37 -7.07
N GLU A 222 18.10 -0.97 -8.20
CA GLU A 222 18.36 -1.84 -9.36
C GLU A 222 19.31 -3.01 -9.05
N LEU A 223 20.04 -2.97 -7.93
CA LEU A 223 20.86 -4.11 -7.47
C LEU A 223 20.02 -5.27 -6.91
N THR A 224 18.74 -5.04 -6.58
CA THR A 224 17.87 -6.06 -6.00
C THR A 224 17.58 -7.18 -7.00
N GLY A 225 17.89 -8.41 -6.62
CA GLY A 225 17.69 -9.61 -7.45
C GLY A 225 18.66 -9.76 -8.63
N THR A 226 19.59 -8.82 -8.83
CA THR A 226 20.55 -8.86 -9.94
C THR A 226 21.91 -9.43 -9.54
N ILE A 227 22.18 -9.51 -8.22
CA ILE A 227 23.46 -9.96 -7.69
C ILE A 227 23.37 -11.41 -7.24
N THR A 228 24.21 -12.28 -7.82
CA THR A 228 24.47 -13.62 -7.30
C THR A 228 25.75 -13.62 -6.47
N PHE A 229 25.66 -14.00 -5.20
CA PHE A 229 26.80 -14.05 -4.28
C PHE A 229 26.64 -15.21 -3.29
N ALA A 230 27.73 -15.91 -2.99
CA ALA A 230 27.75 -17.09 -2.10
C ALA A 230 26.70 -18.16 -2.47
N GLY A 231 26.45 -18.36 -3.77
CA GLY A 231 25.47 -19.33 -4.28
C GLY A 231 24.00 -18.91 -4.14
N GLN A 232 23.73 -17.63 -3.83
CA GLN A 232 22.40 -17.10 -3.58
C GLN A 232 22.13 -15.90 -4.49
N SER A 233 20.90 -15.75 -4.98
CA SER A 233 20.49 -14.70 -5.94
C SER A 233 19.36 -13.80 -5.42
N ASP A 234 18.87 -14.04 -4.21
CA ASP A 234 17.81 -13.30 -3.52
C ASP A 234 18.32 -12.07 -2.74
N TRP A 235 19.48 -11.54 -3.14
CA TRP A 235 20.08 -10.36 -2.50
C TRP A 235 19.30 -9.09 -2.86
N ARG A 236 19.11 -8.23 -1.86
CA ARG A 236 18.39 -6.96 -2.02
C ARG A 236 19.03 -5.83 -1.23
N VAL A 237 18.65 -4.61 -1.57
CA VAL A 237 18.92 -3.45 -0.73
C VAL A 237 18.09 -3.58 0.57
N PRO A 238 18.69 -3.35 1.75
CA PRO A 238 18.00 -3.42 3.04
C PRO A 238 17.01 -2.27 3.23
N THR A 239 16.01 -2.43 4.08
CA THR A 239 15.22 -1.29 4.59
C THR A 239 16.06 -0.45 5.56
N GLN A 240 15.62 0.77 5.88
CA GLN A 240 16.33 1.60 6.85
C GLN A 240 16.39 0.92 8.23
N ASP A 241 15.31 0.25 8.65
CA ASP A 241 15.26 -0.47 9.93
C ASP A 241 16.25 -1.65 9.97
N GLU A 242 16.42 -2.34 8.84
CA GLU A 242 17.41 -3.40 8.72
C GLU A 242 18.83 -2.87 8.82
N LEU A 243 19.14 -1.74 8.18
CA LEU A 243 20.45 -1.08 8.34
C LEU A 243 20.69 -0.59 9.77
N VAL A 244 19.69 0.06 10.38
CA VAL A 244 19.72 0.52 11.77
C VAL A 244 19.97 -0.67 12.72
N SER A 245 19.48 -1.86 12.37
CA SER A 245 19.74 -3.06 13.16
C SER A 245 21.22 -3.43 13.25
N LEU A 246 22.09 -2.91 12.38
CA LEU A 246 23.54 -3.13 12.40
C LEU A 246 24.33 -2.03 13.13
N VAL A 247 23.74 -0.85 13.34
CA VAL A 247 24.42 0.28 14.02
C VAL A 247 24.84 -0.17 15.41
N ASP A 248 26.04 0.18 15.88
CA ASP A 248 26.46 0.00 17.26
C ASP A 248 26.52 1.37 17.94
N TYR A 249 25.51 1.66 18.77
CA TYR A 249 25.35 2.95 19.43
C TYR A 249 26.35 3.17 20.58
N SER A 250 27.15 2.17 20.94
CA SER A 250 28.21 2.31 21.94
C SER A 250 29.53 2.82 21.37
N ILE A 251 29.66 2.86 20.05
CA ILE A 251 30.87 3.34 19.36
C ILE A 251 30.78 4.86 19.19
N ALA A 252 31.82 5.56 19.64
CA ALA A 252 31.94 7.01 19.52
C ALA A 252 32.34 7.45 18.10
N TYR A 253 31.88 8.63 17.68
CA TYR A 253 32.38 9.33 16.51
C TYR A 253 33.86 9.74 16.69
N PRO A 254 34.68 9.77 15.61
CA PRO A 254 34.38 9.33 14.25
C PRO A 254 34.42 7.80 14.13
N GLY A 255 33.35 7.24 13.60
CA GLY A 255 33.10 5.80 13.54
C GLY A 255 34.02 5.04 12.54
N PRO A 256 33.66 3.81 12.16
CA PRO A 256 32.28 3.43 11.91
C PRO A 256 31.56 2.81 13.12
N THR A 257 30.35 3.30 13.43
CA THR A 257 29.38 2.79 14.40
C THR A 257 28.73 1.48 13.95
N ILE A 258 29.56 0.49 13.63
CA ILE A 258 29.20 -0.87 13.24
C ILE A 258 30.30 -1.81 13.73
N ASN A 259 29.98 -3.08 13.98
CA ASN A 259 31.01 -4.05 14.36
C ASN A 259 32.03 -4.24 13.21
N SER A 260 33.20 -3.63 13.32
CA SER A 260 34.24 -3.61 12.29
C SER A 260 34.95 -4.95 12.11
N SER A 261 34.88 -5.85 13.10
CA SER A 261 35.37 -7.22 12.95
C SER A 261 34.45 -8.05 12.05
N VAL A 262 33.14 -7.79 12.09
CA VAL A 262 32.13 -8.45 11.25
C VAL A 262 32.01 -7.78 9.88
N PHE A 263 32.01 -6.45 9.84
CA PHE A 263 31.85 -5.62 8.64
C PHE A 263 33.11 -4.76 8.39
N PRO A 264 34.25 -5.39 8.02
CA PRO A 264 35.51 -4.67 7.83
C PRO A 264 35.46 -3.74 6.63
N ALA A 265 36.31 -2.71 6.67
CA ALA A 265 36.40 -1.66 5.64
C ALA A 265 35.05 -0.99 5.28
N THR A 266 34.12 -0.91 6.24
CA THR A 266 32.92 -0.08 6.08
C THR A 266 33.33 1.38 5.87
N PRO A 267 32.97 2.05 4.76
CA PRO A 267 33.28 3.46 4.55
C PRO A 267 32.50 4.33 5.55
N PRO A 268 33.17 5.00 6.51
CA PRO A 268 32.47 5.79 7.50
C PRO A 268 31.87 7.06 6.88
N ASP A 269 32.53 7.66 5.88
CA ASP A 269 32.12 8.95 5.31
C ASP A 269 31.10 8.85 4.16
N SER A 270 30.39 7.73 4.04
CA SER A 270 29.41 7.53 2.97
C SER A 270 28.03 7.16 3.52
N PRO A 271 26.94 7.79 3.03
CA PRO A 271 25.59 7.36 3.35
C PRO A 271 25.34 5.96 2.80
N PHE A 272 24.84 5.06 3.64
CA PHE A 272 24.40 3.74 3.20
C PHE A 272 22.94 3.79 2.81
N TRP A 273 22.67 3.66 1.51
CA TRP A 273 21.32 3.65 0.98
C TRP A 273 20.55 2.46 1.54
N SER A 274 19.35 2.75 2.05
CA SER A 274 18.29 1.76 2.19
C SER A 274 17.42 1.75 0.94
N GLY A 275 16.63 0.69 0.75
CA GLY A 275 15.58 0.61 -0.26
C GLY A 275 14.27 1.28 0.19
N SER A 276 14.28 1.99 1.33
CA SER A 276 13.09 2.64 1.86
C SER A 276 12.91 4.04 1.26
N PRO A 277 11.79 4.33 0.57
CA PRO A 277 11.48 5.68 0.13
C PRO A 277 11.11 6.58 1.33
N TYR A 278 11.22 7.89 1.16
CA TYR A 278 10.70 8.84 2.14
C TYR A 278 9.25 9.21 1.80
N ALA A 279 8.31 8.95 2.71
CA ALA A 279 6.88 9.13 2.45
C ALA A 279 6.46 10.60 2.27
N VAL A 280 7.19 11.55 2.89
CA VAL A 280 6.83 12.98 2.89
C VAL A 280 7.30 13.71 1.64
N ASP A 281 8.47 13.34 1.09
CA ASP A 281 8.99 13.93 -0.15
C ASP A 281 9.59 12.86 -1.06
N SER A 282 8.94 12.64 -2.20
CA SER A 282 9.34 11.70 -3.25
C SER A 282 10.75 11.92 -3.81
N LYS A 283 11.34 13.12 -3.66
CA LYS A 283 12.71 13.43 -4.08
C LYS A 283 13.77 12.90 -3.12
N LEU A 284 13.36 12.53 -1.91
CA LEU A 284 14.24 12.05 -0.85
C LEU A 284 14.08 10.53 -0.67
N ALA A 285 15.11 9.91 -0.13
CA ALA A 285 15.11 8.51 0.27
C ALA A 285 15.88 8.32 1.57
N LEU A 286 15.63 7.20 2.24
CA LEU A 286 16.15 6.94 3.58
C LEU A 286 17.53 6.26 3.52
N TYR A 287 18.41 6.65 4.43
CA TYR A 287 19.75 6.07 4.55
C TYR A 287 20.19 5.99 6.02
N VAL A 288 21.29 5.28 6.25
CA VAL A 288 21.99 5.23 7.54
C VAL A 288 23.42 5.69 7.34
N TYR A 289 23.95 6.49 8.25
CA TYR A 289 25.34 6.91 8.24
C TYR A 289 26.09 6.22 9.35
N PHE A 290 26.99 5.32 9.00
CA PHE A 290 27.77 4.59 9.99
C PHE A 290 28.90 5.44 10.58
N ASN A 291 29.15 6.69 10.19
CA ASN A 291 30.17 7.51 10.88
C ASN A 291 29.79 7.80 12.34
N ASP A 292 28.51 8.01 12.58
CA ASP A 292 27.95 8.45 13.86
C ASP A 292 26.65 7.72 14.22
N GLY A 293 26.09 6.92 13.30
CA GLY A 293 24.95 6.05 13.56
C GLY A 293 23.58 6.69 13.30
N TYR A 294 23.52 7.91 12.73
CA TYR A 294 22.23 8.55 12.46
C TYR A 294 21.48 7.87 11.31
N ALA A 295 20.14 7.95 11.36
CA ALA A 295 19.23 7.48 10.32
C ALA A 295 18.37 8.65 9.83
N SER A 296 18.51 9.01 8.55
CA SER A 296 17.99 10.28 7.98
C SER A 296 17.51 10.07 6.53
N ASN A 297 17.20 11.17 5.83
CA ASN A 297 16.91 11.20 4.41
C ASN A 297 17.93 12.03 3.62
N ASN A 298 18.07 11.73 2.34
CA ASN A 298 18.89 12.52 1.42
C ASN A 298 18.24 12.53 0.03
N PHE A 299 18.65 13.47 -0.84
CA PHE A 299 18.21 13.50 -2.23
C PHE A 299 18.57 12.19 -2.92
N ARG A 300 17.60 11.64 -3.66
CA ARG A 300 17.78 10.41 -4.45
C ARG A 300 18.94 10.50 -5.44
N SER A 301 19.27 11.71 -5.89
CA SER A 301 20.41 12.00 -6.78
C SER A 301 21.77 12.00 -6.09
N THR A 302 21.82 11.99 -4.76
CA THR A 302 23.07 11.92 -4.01
C THR A 302 23.66 10.52 -4.11
N ASN A 303 24.98 10.42 -4.17
CA ASN A 303 25.66 9.15 -4.21
C ASN A 303 25.81 8.56 -2.79
N GLY A 304 25.61 7.26 -2.68
CA GLY A 304 25.78 6.51 -1.44
C GLY A 304 26.37 5.12 -1.67
N ALA A 305 26.79 4.50 -0.57
CA ALA A 305 27.23 3.12 -0.50
C ALA A 305 26.03 2.19 -0.34
N VAL A 306 26.20 0.91 -0.69
CA VAL A 306 25.16 -0.13 -0.55
C VAL A 306 25.76 -1.34 0.14
N ARG A 307 25.02 -1.93 1.08
CA ARG A 307 25.31 -3.26 1.65
C ARG A 307 24.10 -4.14 1.46
N LEU A 308 24.26 -5.24 0.75
CA LEU A 308 23.12 -6.11 0.44
C LEU A 308 22.82 -7.06 1.59
N VAL A 309 21.53 -7.35 1.73
CA VAL A 309 20.96 -8.27 2.70
C VAL A 309 20.10 -9.31 1.98
N ARG A 310 19.92 -10.46 2.62
CA ARG A 310 18.96 -11.48 2.23
C ARG A 310 18.31 -12.10 3.48
N GLY A 311 17.22 -12.83 3.29
CA GLY A 311 16.39 -13.33 4.39
C GLY A 311 15.56 -12.21 5.04
N GLY A 312 14.88 -12.55 6.14
CA GLY A 312 14.07 -11.63 6.97
C GLY A 312 12.94 -10.87 6.28
N GLN A 313 12.68 -11.12 4.98
CA GLN A 313 11.29 -11.14 4.54
C GLN A 313 10.64 -12.33 5.23
N SER A 314 9.52 -12.08 5.92
CA SER A 314 8.67 -13.08 6.55
C SER A 314 8.72 -14.36 5.74
N VAL A 315 8.96 -15.49 6.41
CA VAL A 315 8.79 -16.82 5.83
C VAL A 315 7.53 -16.71 4.97
N ILE A 316 7.71 -16.78 3.66
CA ILE A 316 6.58 -16.82 2.77
C ILE A 316 5.92 -18.15 3.16
N THR A 317 4.84 -18.04 3.92
CA THR A 317 4.08 -19.19 4.46
C THR A 317 2.84 -19.45 3.62
N ALA A 318 2.59 -18.60 2.62
CA ALA A 318 1.46 -18.67 1.72
C ALA A 318 1.91 -18.45 0.27
N THR A 319 1.23 -19.11 -0.65
CA THR A 319 1.33 -18.84 -2.08
C THR A 319 0.90 -17.40 -2.39
N PRO A 320 1.39 -16.74 -3.46
CA PRO A 320 1.06 -15.35 -3.76
C PRO A 320 -0.45 -15.17 -4.00
N VAL A 321 -1.05 -14.11 -3.45
CA VAL A 321 -2.39 -13.66 -3.87
C VAL A 321 -2.22 -12.49 -4.83
N CYS A 322 -2.44 -12.75 -6.12
CA CYS A 322 -2.25 -11.81 -7.20
C CYS A 322 -3.55 -11.13 -7.62
N THR A 323 -3.46 -9.86 -7.98
CA THR A 323 -4.45 -9.10 -8.74
C THR A 323 -3.83 -8.68 -10.07
N LEU A 324 -4.66 -8.48 -11.09
CA LEU A 324 -4.22 -8.10 -12.43
C LEU A 324 -5.02 -6.88 -12.90
N SER A 325 -4.31 -5.84 -13.33
CA SER A 325 -4.91 -4.63 -13.91
C SER A 325 -4.43 -4.40 -15.33
N ALA A 326 -5.23 -3.71 -16.14
CA ALA A 326 -4.90 -3.30 -17.50
C ALA A 326 -5.04 -1.77 -17.61
N ASN A 327 -4.02 -1.10 -18.15
CA ASN A 327 -4.02 0.35 -18.33
C ASN A 327 -3.55 0.76 -19.74
N PRO A 328 -4.42 1.36 -20.57
CA PRO A 328 -5.87 1.51 -20.36
C PRO A 328 -6.60 0.17 -20.54
N PRO A 329 -7.72 -0.08 -19.84
CA PRO A 329 -8.47 -1.35 -19.94
C PRO A 329 -9.29 -1.47 -21.23
N THR A 330 -9.51 -0.35 -21.94
CA THR A 330 -10.14 -0.30 -23.25
C THR A 330 -9.21 0.45 -24.21
N ILE A 331 -8.97 -0.14 -25.38
CA ILE A 331 -8.06 0.37 -26.42
C ILE A 331 -8.73 0.35 -27.78
N SER A 332 -8.25 1.14 -28.74
CA SER A 332 -8.57 0.91 -30.15
C SER A 332 -7.91 -0.40 -30.64
N ALA A 333 -8.49 -1.05 -31.65
CA ALA A 333 -7.96 -2.31 -32.18
C ALA A 333 -6.47 -2.17 -32.56
N GLY A 334 -5.61 -3.02 -32.00
CA GLY A 334 -4.17 -3.01 -32.23
C GLY A 334 -3.38 -1.93 -31.47
N SER A 335 -4.03 -1.10 -30.64
CA SER A 335 -3.32 -0.21 -29.71
C SER A 335 -2.82 -0.97 -28.48
N SER A 336 -1.89 -0.41 -27.72
CA SER A 336 -1.29 -1.11 -26.58
C SER A 336 -2.01 -0.86 -25.26
N SER A 337 -2.13 -1.90 -24.44
CA SER A 337 -2.48 -1.84 -23.02
C SER A 337 -1.36 -2.48 -22.19
N THR A 338 -1.01 -1.88 -21.06
CA THR A 338 -0.04 -2.46 -20.11
C THR A 338 -0.78 -3.24 -19.04
N LEU A 339 -0.48 -4.53 -18.94
CA LEU A 339 -0.96 -5.41 -17.89
C LEU A 339 0.03 -5.39 -16.72
N THR A 340 -0.46 -5.21 -15.51
CA THR A 340 0.35 -5.19 -14.28
C THR A 340 -0.21 -6.15 -13.25
N ALA A 341 0.56 -7.19 -12.94
CA ALA A 341 0.31 -8.14 -11.87
C ALA A 341 0.86 -7.59 -10.54
N THR A 342 0.04 -7.60 -9.50
CA THR A 342 0.45 -7.21 -8.13
C THR A 342 0.14 -8.36 -7.19
N CYS A 343 1.14 -8.90 -6.49
CA CYS A 343 0.96 -10.07 -5.63
C CYS A 343 1.41 -9.81 -4.20
N ASN A 344 0.67 -10.39 -3.23
CA ASN A 344 1.05 -10.42 -1.82
C ASN A 344 0.78 -11.83 -1.22
N PRO A 345 1.76 -12.51 -0.61
CA PRO A 345 3.19 -12.17 -0.59
C PRO A 345 3.78 -12.08 -2.00
N SER A 346 4.92 -11.39 -2.15
CA SER A 346 5.51 -11.12 -3.46
C SER A 346 5.82 -12.40 -4.23
N ALA A 347 5.46 -12.42 -5.51
CA ALA A 347 5.86 -13.48 -6.43
C ALA A 347 7.30 -13.26 -6.91
N SER A 348 8.09 -14.33 -6.96
CA SER A 348 9.44 -14.36 -7.55
C SER A 348 9.43 -14.55 -9.06
N SER A 349 8.34 -15.08 -9.62
CA SER A 349 8.13 -15.19 -11.06
C SER A 349 6.64 -15.22 -11.40
N TYR A 350 6.30 -14.97 -12.66
CA TYR A 350 4.93 -14.91 -13.13
C TYR A 350 4.72 -15.87 -14.31
N THR A 351 3.58 -16.54 -14.35
CA THR A 351 3.15 -17.34 -15.51
C THR A 351 1.92 -16.69 -16.10
N TRP A 352 2.07 -16.15 -17.29
CA TRP A 352 0.99 -15.46 -18.01
C TRP A 352 0.33 -16.40 -19.03
N THR A 353 -0.98 -16.25 -19.21
CA THR A 353 -1.72 -16.89 -20.30
C THR A 353 -2.57 -15.85 -21.05
N GLY A 354 -2.71 -16.06 -22.36
CA GLY A 354 -3.39 -15.15 -23.28
C GLY A 354 -2.42 -14.26 -24.07
N GLY A 355 -2.58 -14.26 -25.40
CA GLY A 355 -1.87 -13.38 -26.34
C GLY A 355 -0.33 -13.47 -26.27
N THR A 356 0.32 -12.33 -26.51
CA THR A 356 1.79 -12.18 -26.56
C THR A 356 2.48 -12.26 -25.19
N CYS A 357 1.71 -12.33 -24.09
CA CYS A 357 2.29 -12.43 -22.75
C CYS A 357 2.69 -13.86 -22.37
N ALA A 358 2.23 -14.87 -23.11
CA ALA A 358 2.59 -16.25 -22.85
C ALA A 358 4.12 -16.42 -22.89
N GLY A 359 4.72 -16.80 -21.77
CA GLY A 359 6.18 -16.98 -21.62
C GLY A 359 6.93 -15.83 -20.95
N THR A 360 6.28 -14.69 -20.67
CA THR A 360 6.86 -13.61 -19.86
C THR A 360 6.96 -14.03 -18.39
N THR A 361 8.04 -13.67 -17.70
CA THR A 361 8.24 -13.98 -16.27
C THR A 361 8.21 -12.77 -15.34
N GLY A 362 8.10 -11.56 -15.90
CA GLY A 362 7.99 -10.30 -15.16
C GLY A 362 6.57 -9.98 -14.70
N ALA A 363 6.46 -9.03 -13.76
CA ALA A 363 5.18 -8.58 -13.18
C ALA A 363 4.34 -7.73 -14.15
N THR A 364 4.91 -7.30 -15.28
CA THR A 364 4.22 -6.51 -16.29
C THR A 364 4.34 -7.14 -17.67
N CYS A 365 3.33 -6.91 -18.51
CA CYS A 365 3.33 -7.31 -19.91
C CYS A 365 2.53 -6.32 -20.75
N THR A 366 3.06 -5.90 -21.89
CA THR A 366 2.34 -5.04 -22.84
C THR A 366 1.66 -5.88 -23.92
N VAL A 367 0.38 -5.62 -24.16
CA VAL A 367 -0.44 -6.34 -25.14
C VAL A 367 -1.07 -5.39 -26.13
N ALA A 368 -1.28 -5.83 -27.37
CA ALA A 368 -1.95 -5.06 -28.40
C ALA A 368 -3.01 -5.89 -29.15
N PRO A 369 -4.06 -6.38 -28.47
CA PRO A 369 -5.05 -7.22 -29.12
C PRO A 369 -5.90 -6.42 -30.13
N SER A 370 -6.41 -7.11 -31.15
CA SER A 370 -7.36 -6.59 -32.14
C SER A 370 -8.81 -6.95 -31.86
N ALA A 371 -9.05 -7.84 -30.88
CA ALA A 371 -10.36 -8.22 -30.37
C ALA A 371 -10.33 -8.25 -28.83
N ALA A 372 -11.51 -8.17 -28.19
CA ALA A 372 -11.58 -8.24 -26.73
C ALA A 372 -10.94 -9.55 -26.25
N THR A 373 -9.88 -9.44 -25.46
CA THR A 373 -9.02 -10.57 -25.09
C THR A 373 -8.85 -10.62 -23.58
N SER A 374 -9.09 -11.80 -23.00
CA SER A 374 -8.83 -12.07 -21.59
C SER A 374 -7.40 -12.54 -21.39
N TYR A 375 -6.75 -11.99 -20.37
CA TYR A 375 -5.41 -12.33 -19.94
C TYR A 375 -5.47 -12.82 -18.51
N THR A 376 -4.67 -13.82 -18.18
CA THR A 376 -4.51 -14.24 -16.79
C THR A 376 -3.05 -14.36 -16.39
N VAL A 377 -2.79 -14.23 -15.10
CA VAL A 377 -1.46 -14.37 -14.52
C VAL A 377 -1.54 -15.16 -13.24
N THR A 378 -0.56 -16.03 -13.02
CA THR A 378 -0.33 -16.70 -11.73
C THR A 378 1.06 -16.32 -11.24
N GLY A 379 1.15 -15.72 -10.07
CA GLY A 379 2.43 -15.46 -9.40
C GLY A 379 2.93 -16.72 -8.70
N ILE A 380 4.24 -16.92 -8.71
CA ILE A 380 4.92 -18.07 -8.12
C ILE A 380 5.91 -17.56 -7.09
N ASN A 381 5.94 -18.17 -5.90
CA ASN A 381 6.99 -17.97 -4.91
C ASN A 381 7.53 -19.33 -4.43
N THR A 382 8.37 -19.32 -3.39
CA THR A 382 8.99 -20.53 -2.82
C THR A 382 8.01 -21.50 -2.16
N VAL A 383 6.77 -21.08 -1.86
CA VAL A 383 5.69 -21.95 -1.33
C VAL A 383 4.94 -22.64 -2.46
N GLY A 384 4.81 -21.97 -3.62
CA GLY A 384 4.16 -22.52 -4.80
C GLY A 384 3.38 -21.48 -5.60
N ASN A 385 2.44 -21.98 -6.39
CA ASN A 385 1.65 -21.16 -7.30
C ASN A 385 0.51 -20.47 -6.56
N GLY A 386 0.35 -19.17 -6.83
CA GLY A 386 -0.71 -18.33 -6.31
C GLY A 386 -2.07 -18.58 -6.96
N ASN A 387 -3.04 -17.70 -6.67
CA ASN A 387 -4.28 -17.68 -7.44
C ASN A 387 -4.02 -17.17 -8.88
N THR A 388 -4.88 -17.61 -9.79
CA THR A 388 -4.93 -17.06 -11.15
C THR A 388 -5.76 -15.78 -11.14
N ALA A 389 -5.12 -14.65 -11.45
CA ALA A 389 -5.77 -13.34 -11.58
C ALA A 389 -6.05 -13.04 -13.05
N GLY A 390 -7.24 -12.54 -13.38
CA GLY A 390 -7.66 -12.30 -14.75
C GLY A 390 -8.07 -10.85 -15.01
N VAL A 391 -7.79 -10.34 -16.21
CA VAL A 391 -8.29 -9.06 -16.71
C VAL A 391 -8.66 -9.17 -18.18
N MET A 392 -9.67 -8.42 -18.62
CA MET A 392 -10.03 -8.34 -20.03
C MET A 392 -9.61 -6.99 -20.59
N VAL A 393 -8.78 -7.01 -21.64
CA VAL A 393 -8.52 -5.81 -22.46
C VAL A 393 -9.58 -5.74 -23.53
N ARG A 394 -10.33 -4.65 -23.52
CA ARG A 394 -11.48 -4.43 -24.40
C ARG A 394 -11.06 -3.64 -25.63
N ILE A 395 -11.69 -3.93 -26.76
CA ILE A 395 -11.57 -3.08 -27.94
C ILE A 395 -12.74 -2.12 -27.93
N ALA A 396 -12.44 -0.82 -28.02
CA ALA A 396 -13.45 0.19 -28.24
C ALA A 396 -14.22 -0.19 -29.51
N GLY A 397 -15.50 -0.55 -29.34
CA GLY A 397 -16.38 -0.80 -30.46
C GLY A 397 -16.50 0.48 -31.27
N ASN A 398 -16.18 0.43 -32.55
CA ASN A 398 -16.46 1.52 -33.47
C ASN A 398 -17.95 1.49 -33.82
N THR A 399 -18.82 1.68 -32.83
CA THR A 399 -20.26 1.85 -33.03
C THR A 399 -20.58 3.29 -32.69
N THR A 400 -20.76 4.12 -33.71
CA THR A 400 -21.39 5.44 -33.55
C THR A 400 -22.78 5.23 -32.95
N PRO A 401 -23.07 5.71 -31.73
CA PRO A 401 -24.39 5.60 -31.15
C PRO A 401 -25.41 6.29 -32.06
N TYR A 402 -26.52 5.63 -32.35
CA TYR A 402 -27.65 6.24 -33.05
C TYR A 402 -28.92 6.16 -32.20
N THR A 403 -29.88 7.02 -32.52
CA THR A 403 -31.19 7.06 -31.86
C THR A 403 -32.14 6.10 -32.56
N ILE A 404 -32.74 5.16 -31.83
CA ILE A 404 -33.82 4.31 -32.32
C ILE A 404 -35.14 4.91 -31.83
N PRO A 405 -35.92 5.56 -32.71
CA PRO A 405 -37.25 6.03 -32.38
C PRO A 405 -38.26 4.89 -32.43
N GLY A 406 -39.19 4.88 -31.48
CA GLY A 406 -40.39 4.08 -31.49
C GLY A 406 -41.55 4.77 -32.19
N THR A 407 -42.69 4.11 -32.15
CA THR A 407 -43.91 4.47 -32.87
C THR A 407 -44.92 5.11 -31.92
N LEU A 408 -46.20 5.14 -32.30
CA LEU A 408 -47.31 5.54 -31.41
C LEU A 408 -48.09 4.32 -30.88
N ASP A 409 -47.64 3.12 -31.23
CA ASP A 409 -48.22 1.82 -30.85
C ASP A 409 -47.27 1.09 -29.88
N ASP A 410 -47.73 -0.01 -29.26
CA ASP A 410 -46.93 -0.83 -28.32
C ASP A 410 -45.72 -1.49 -29.03
N ASP A 411 -44.50 -1.06 -28.69
CA ASP A 411 -43.24 -1.53 -29.27
C ASP A 411 -42.46 -2.49 -28.36
N VAL A 412 -41.61 -3.34 -28.97
CA VAL A 412 -40.67 -4.22 -28.25
C VAL A 412 -39.24 -3.96 -28.71
N PHE A 413 -38.44 -3.36 -27.83
CA PHE A 413 -37.04 -3.02 -28.08
C PHE A 413 -36.09 -4.06 -27.47
N VAL A 414 -35.29 -4.70 -28.32
CA VAL A 414 -34.13 -5.48 -27.88
C VAL A 414 -32.88 -4.60 -27.92
N LEU A 415 -32.29 -4.32 -26.75
CA LEU A 415 -31.17 -3.39 -26.66
C LEU A 415 -29.89 -3.93 -27.30
N THR A 416 -29.24 -3.12 -28.13
CA THR A 416 -28.04 -3.43 -28.92
C THR A 416 -27.09 -2.21 -29.03
N ALA A 417 -25.81 -2.47 -29.28
CA ALA A 417 -24.78 -1.54 -29.80
C ALA A 417 -24.61 -0.15 -29.12
N GLY A 418 -25.15 0.07 -27.92
CA GLY A 418 -25.07 1.37 -27.23
C GLY A 418 -25.98 2.46 -27.79
N ASN A 419 -27.12 2.07 -28.39
CA ASN A 419 -28.08 3.02 -28.93
C ASN A 419 -28.90 3.73 -27.84
N SER A 420 -29.50 4.86 -28.19
CA SER A 420 -30.54 5.50 -27.36
C SER A 420 -31.92 5.13 -27.91
N TYR A 421 -32.78 4.59 -27.07
CA TYR A 421 -34.11 4.09 -27.40
C TYR A 421 -35.15 5.06 -26.86
N PHE A 422 -36.04 5.52 -27.73
CA PHE A 422 -37.15 6.39 -27.38
C PHE A 422 -38.45 5.65 -27.74
N GLY A 423 -39.34 5.41 -26.78
CA GLY A 423 -40.55 4.62 -27.01
C GLY A 423 -41.56 5.30 -27.94
N GLY A 424 -41.62 6.63 -27.90
CA GLY A 424 -42.69 7.35 -28.59
C GLY A 424 -43.93 7.36 -27.71
N GLY A 425 -45.03 6.78 -28.16
CA GLY A 425 -46.24 6.55 -27.35
C GLY A 425 -46.72 5.11 -27.47
N GLY A 426 -47.54 4.63 -26.54
CA GLY A 426 -47.90 3.20 -26.44
C GLY A 426 -47.40 2.61 -25.12
N ASN A 427 -47.56 1.30 -24.92
CA ASN A 427 -46.98 0.56 -23.78
C ASN A 427 -45.81 -0.29 -24.27
N ASP A 428 -44.59 0.19 -24.05
CA ASP A 428 -43.41 -0.38 -24.67
C ASP A 428 -42.66 -1.35 -23.76
N THR A 429 -41.99 -2.33 -24.35
CA THR A 429 -41.16 -3.32 -23.63
C THR A 429 -39.69 -3.24 -24.06
N TYR A 430 -38.80 -3.01 -23.09
CA TYR A 430 -37.36 -2.91 -23.29
C TYR A 430 -36.63 -4.13 -22.71
N ILE A 431 -35.98 -4.92 -23.56
CA ILE A 431 -35.32 -6.16 -23.19
C ILE A 431 -33.82 -5.91 -23.06
N ILE A 432 -33.32 -6.05 -21.84
CA ILE A 432 -31.89 -6.02 -21.50
C ILE A 432 -31.37 -7.46 -21.49
N SER A 433 -30.46 -7.77 -22.42
CA SER A 433 -29.80 -9.08 -22.49
C SER A 433 -28.29 -8.93 -22.68
N PRO A 434 -27.46 -9.72 -21.96
CA PRO A 434 -26.02 -9.72 -22.16
C PRO A 434 -25.60 -10.27 -23.54
N HIS A 435 -26.51 -10.93 -24.25
CA HIS A 435 -26.25 -11.48 -25.58
C HIS A 435 -26.33 -10.44 -26.69
N THR A 436 -27.11 -9.38 -26.50
CA THR A 436 -27.40 -8.34 -27.51
C THR A 436 -26.62 -7.05 -27.22
N LEU A 437 -26.37 -6.76 -25.95
CA LEU A 437 -25.43 -5.73 -25.51
C LEU A 437 -24.03 -6.33 -25.36
N ARG A 438 -23.23 -6.34 -26.43
CA ARG A 438 -21.86 -6.87 -26.42
C ARG A 438 -20.83 -5.74 -26.39
N GLY A 439 -19.84 -5.84 -25.50
CA GLY A 439 -18.73 -4.89 -25.39
C GLY A 439 -19.01 -3.71 -24.43
N ALA A 440 -18.04 -2.80 -24.30
CA ALA A 440 -18.16 -1.60 -23.47
C ALA A 440 -18.97 -0.52 -24.19
N VAL A 441 -20.29 -0.71 -24.22
CA VAL A 441 -21.27 0.19 -24.85
C VAL A 441 -22.21 0.77 -23.79
N THR A 442 -22.80 1.94 -24.04
CA THR A 442 -23.81 2.56 -23.17
C THR A 442 -25.12 2.69 -23.91
N ALA A 443 -26.12 1.88 -23.57
CA ALA A 443 -27.48 2.03 -24.08
C ALA A 443 -28.31 2.92 -23.17
N LYS A 444 -29.22 3.72 -23.74
CA LYS A 444 -30.10 4.61 -22.98
C LYS A 444 -31.56 4.32 -23.33
N ILE A 445 -32.42 4.26 -22.32
CA ILE A 445 -33.88 4.14 -22.47
C ILE A 445 -34.50 5.45 -21.98
N ILE A 446 -35.33 6.07 -22.83
CA ILE A 446 -35.97 7.36 -22.57
C ILE A 446 -37.42 7.27 -23.06
N ASP A 447 -38.33 6.99 -22.14
CA ASP A 447 -39.73 6.78 -22.49
C ASP A 447 -40.64 6.99 -21.28
N THR A 448 -41.38 8.09 -21.31
CA THR A 448 -42.21 8.55 -20.18
C THR A 448 -43.70 8.55 -20.50
N GLU A 449 -44.09 8.07 -21.69
CA GLU A 449 -45.49 8.01 -22.12
C GLU A 449 -45.97 6.56 -22.11
N GLY A 450 -47.19 6.32 -21.59
CA GLY A 450 -47.74 4.97 -21.45
C GLY A 450 -47.19 4.14 -20.28
N THR A 451 -47.46 2.83 -20.30
CA THR A 451 -47.11 1.87 -19.25
C THR A 451 -45.97 0.97 -19.71
N ASN A 452 -44.73 1.44 -19.52
CA ASN A 452 -43.55 0.82 -20.12
C ASN A 452 -42.88 -0.18 -19.19
N ILE A 453 -42.34 -1.27 -19.76
CA ILE A 453 -41.74 -2.38 -19.04
C ILE A 453 -40.25 -2.51 -19.41
N VAL A 454 -39.38 -2.58 -18.41
CA VAL A 454 -37.97 -2.98 -18.57
C VAL A 454 -37.79 -4.42 -18.08
N GLN A 455 -37.43 -5.31 -19.00
CA GLN A 455 -37.17 -6.71 -18.73
C GLN A 455 -35.67 -6.98 -18.65
N LEU A 456 -35.25 -7.59 -17.55
CA LEU A 456 -33.88 -8.05 -17.35
C LEU A 456 -33.87 -9.57 -17.52
N ALA A 457 -33.22 -10.06 -18.58
CA ALA A 457 -33.23 -11.47 -18.94
C ALA A 457 -32.65 -12.36 -17.82
N ASN A 458 -33.21 -13.56 -17.65
CA ASN A 458 -32.78 -14.50 -16.63
C ASN A 458 -31.30 -14.91 -16.77
N GLY A 459 -30.61 -15.10 -15.64
CA GLY A 459 -29.22 -15.57 -15.60
C GLY A 459 -28.16 -14.52 -15.95
N MET A 460 -28.55 -13.28 -16.26
CA MET A 460 -27.59 -12.19 -16.45
C MET A 460 -27.00 -11.71 -15.11
N THR A 461 -25.74 -11.27 -15.12
CA THR A 461 -25.09 -10.68 -13.94
C THR A 461 -24.96 -9.16 -14.10
N ILE A 462 -25.49 -8.43 -13.12
CA ILE A 462 -25.31 -6.99 -12.93
C ILE A 462 -24.07 -6.80 -12.06
N ALA A 463 -22.98 -6.32 -12.67
CA ALA A 463 -21.74 -6.04 -11.95
C ALA A 463 -21.94 -4.94 -10.90
N SER A 464 -22.65 -3.87 -11.26
CA SER A 464 -23.06 -2.83 -10.31
C SER A 464 -24.30 -2.09 -10.81
N SER A 465 -25.04 -1.46 -9.89
CA SER A 465 -26.14 -0.56 -10.21
C SER A 465 -26.04 0.72 -9.38
N SER A 466 -26.42 1.85 -9.96
CA SER A 466 -26.45 3.17 -9.30
C SER A 466 -27.84 3.77 -9.48
N PHE A 467 -28.54 3.96 -8.37
CA PHE A 467 -29.89 4.51 -8.33
C PHE A 467 -29.88 6.00 -7.99
N PHE A 468 -30.66 6.76 -8.76
CA PHE A 468 -30.98 8.17 -8.54
C PHE A 468 -32.49 8.29 -8.25
N ASN A 469 -32.97 9.49 -7.89
CA ASN A 469 -34.38 9.67 -7.54
C ASN A 469 -35.36 9.35 -8.68
N ASN A 470 -34.93 9.50 -9.95
CA ASN A 470 -35.72 9.19 -11.14
C ASN A 470 -34.86 8.66 -12.32
N ALA A 471 -33.77 7.95 -12.01
CA ALA A 471 -32.92 7.31 -13.01
C ALA A 471 -32.18 6.13 -12.41
N VAL A 472 -31.78 5.17 -13.24
CA VAL A 472 -30.88 4.09 -12.85
C VAL A 472 -29.83 3.83 -13.91
N GLN A 473 -28.60 3.59 -13.48
CA GLN A 473 -27.53 3.07 -14.31
C GLN A 473 -27.20 1.63 -13.89
N ILE A 474 -27.18 0.71 -14.84
CA ILE A 474 -26.92 -0.71 -14.64
C ILE A 474 -25.66 -1.08 -15.44
N MET A 475 -24.62 -1.53 -14.77
CA MET A 475 -23.42 -2.08 -15.41
C MET A 475 -23.48 -3.60 -15.40
N LEU A 476 -23.42 -4.22 -16.57
CA LEU A 476 -23.43 -5.67 -16.73
C LEU A 476 -22.02 -6.25 -16.55
N SER A 477 -21.92 -7.53 -16.18
CA SER A 477 -20.61 -8.24 -16.08
C SER A 477 -19.82 -8.25 -17.39
N ASN A 478 -20.51 -8.15 -18.52
CA ASN A 478 -19.89 -8.04 -19.84
C ASN A 478 -19.39 -6.61 -20.16
N GLY A 479 -19.56 -5.64 -19.25
CA GLY A 479 -19.10 -4.25 -19.36
C GLY A 479 -20.03 -3.30 -20.10
N ALA A 480 -21.19 -3.76 -20.58
CA ALA A 480 -22.22 -2.88 -21.11
C ALA A 480 -22.89 -2.09 -19.98
N ILE A 481 -23.27 -0.85 -20.28
CA ILE A 481 -24.01 0.04 -19.38
C ILE A 481 -25.40 0.27 -19.98
N VAL A 482 -26.43 0.17 -19.15
CA VAL A 482 -27.79 0.60 -19.48
C VAL A 482 -28.18 1.75 -18.56
N GLN A 483 -28.67 2.84 -19.13
CA GLN A 483 -29.23 3.97 -18.39
C GLN A 483 -30.73 4.05 -18.68
N VAL A 484 -31.56 4.03 -17.63
CA VAL A 484 -32.99 4.29 -17.74
C VAL A 484 -33.26 5.68 -17.17
N LEU A 485 -33.72 6.60 -18.02
CA LEU A 485 -34.08 7.96 -17.64
C LEU A 485 -35.60 8.06 -17.48
N GLY A 486 -36.08 8.74 -16.43
CA GLY A 486 -37.49 8.66 -16.05
C GLY A 486 -37.83 7.35 -15.35
N ALA A 487 -36.85 6.72 -14.69
CA ALA A 487 -36.95 5.36 -14.18
C ALA A 487 -38.17 5.08 -13.27
N SER A 488 -38.77 6.10 -12.65
CA SER A 488 -39.97 5.96 -11.82
C SER A 488 -41.27 5.71 -12.59
N SER A 489 -41.32 5.98 -13.92
CA SER A 489 -42.49 5.71 -14.76
C SER A 489 -42.51 4.29 -15.34
N PHE A 490 -41.45 3.50 -15.14
CA PHE A 490 -41.33 2.15 -15.67
C PHE A 490 -41.73 1.08 -14.65
N ILE A 491 -42.24 -0.03 -15.19
CA ILE A 491 -42.35 -1.33 -14.53
C ILE A 491 -41.08 -2.12 -14.82
N TYR A 492 -40.57 -2.86 -13.85
CA TYR A 492 -39.39 -3.72 -13.99
C TYR A 492 -39.76 -5.17 -13.77
N GLN A 493 -39.16 -6.05 -14.57
CA GLN A 493 -39.33 -7.50 -14.47
C GLN A 493 -37.95 -8.16 -14.45
N LEU A 494 -37.63 -8.84 -13.34
CA LEU A 494 -36.39 -9.60 -13.17
C LEU A 494 -36.63 -11.05 -13.62
N GLY A 495 -35.81 -11.53 -14.56
CA GLY A 495 -35.95 -12.89 -15.12
C GLY A 495 -36.96 -13.00 -16.26
N ALA A 496 -37.53 -11.89 -16.76
CA ALA A 496 -38.42 -11.91 -17.92
C ALA A 496 -37.67 -11.66 -19.24
N ASN A 497 -38.21 -12.19 -20.32
CA ASN A 497 -37.76 -11.94 -21.67
C ASN A 497 -38.88 -12.27 -22.66
N ALA A 498 -39.59 -11.23 -23.12
CA ALA A 498 -40.71 -11.35 -24.02
C ALA A 498 -40.32 -11.96 -25.38
N SER A 499 -39.06 -11.79 -25.82
CA SER A 499 -38.57 -12.39 -27.07
C SER A 499 -38.44 -13.93 -26.99
N SER A 500 -38.38 -14.50 -25.78
CA SER A 500 -38.37 -15.94 -25.53
C SER A 500 -39.60 -16.47 -24.77
N GLY A 501 -40.61 -15.61 -24.54
CA GLY A 501 -41.84 -15.95 -23.81
C GLY A 501 -41.68 -16.11 -22.29
N GLU A 502 -40.54 -15.70 -21.72
CA GLU A 502 -40.30 -15.75 -20.27
C GLU A 502 -41.01 -14.57 -19.59
N VAL A 503 -41.75 -14.85 -18.52
CA VAL A 503 -42.54 -13.86 -17.76
C VAL A 503 -42.04 -13.76 -16.32
N ALA A 504 -42.17 -12.57 -15.71
CA ALA A 504 -41.86 -12.35 -14.31
C ALA A 504 -42.82 -11.32 -13.67
N GLY A 505 -42.79 -11.23 -12.34
CA GLY A 505 -43.62 -10.30 -11.58
C GLY A 505 -43.24 -8.84 -11.82
N ASN A 506 -44.24 -7.96 -11.77
CA ASN A 506 -44.06 -6.51 -11.95
C ASN A 506 -43.53 -5.86 -10.66
N LEU A 507 -42.42 -5.14 -10.78
CA LEU A 507 -41.85 -4.30 -9.73
C LEU A 507 -41.96 -2.83 -10.14
N ASN A 508 -42.44 -1.98 -9.25
CA ASN A 508 -42.24 -0.54 -9.40
C ASN A 508 -40.77 -0.16 -9.14
N PHE A 509 -40.37 1.08 -9.44
CA PHE A 509 -38.97 1.50 -9.30
C PHE A 509 -38.38 1.34 -7.89
N ALA A 510 -39.17 1.57 -6.84
CA ALA A 510 -38.72 1.38 -5.45
C ALA A 510 -38.52 -0.10 -5.12
N GLN A 511 -39.43 -0.98 -5.56
CA GLN A 511 -39.32 -2.42 -5.39
C GLN A 511 -38.16 -3.00 -6.20
N PHE A 512 -37.93 -2.50 -7.42
CA PHE A 512 -36.78 -2.86 -8.24
C PHE A 512 -35.46 -2.47 -7.58
N SER A 513 -35.36 -1.24 -7.05
CA SER A 513 -34.18 -0.79 -6.30
C SER A 513 -33.90 -1.67 -5.08
N ALA A 514 -34.95 -1.99 -4.30
CA ALA A 514 -34.86 -2.86 -3.14
C ALA A 514 -34.45 -4.30 -3.50
N ALA A 515 -34.95 -4.84 -4.62
CA ALA A 515 -34.56 -6.16 -5.12
C ALA A 515 -33.07 -6.24 -5.45
N LEU A 516 -32.46 -5.14 -5.90
CA LEU A 516 -31.02 -5.03 -6.12
C LEU A 516 -30.25 -4.62 -4.85
N GLY A 517 -30.88 -4.53 -3.68
CA GLY A 517 -30.24 -4.19 -2.42
C GLY A 517 -29.91 -2.70 -2.24
N ALA A 518 -30.64 -1.81 -2.93
CA ALA A 518 -30.54 -0.36 -2.79
C ALA A 518 -31.89 0.25 -2.35
N ASN A 519 -31.88 1.53 -2.03
CA ASN A 519 -33.09 2.34 -1.88
C ASN A 519 -33.04 3.51 -2.88
N VAL A 520 -34.21 3.97 -3.33
CA VAL A 520 -34.30 5.16 -4.18
C VAL A 520 -33.95 6.40 -3.35
N PRO A 521 -32.91 7.17 -3.72
CA PRO A 521 -32.53 8.36 -2.96
C PRO A 521 -33.55 9.49 -3.16
N ALA A 522 -33.59 10.41 -2.19
CA ALA A 522 -34.37 11.64 -2.30
C ALA A 522 -33.87 12.52 -3.47
N ALA A 523 -34.74 13.39 -4.00
CA ALA A 523 -34.36 14.31 -5.06
C ALA A 523 -33.17 15.20 -4.64
N GLY A 524 -32.13 15.26 -5.48
CA GLY A 524 -30.91 16.02 -5.22
C GLY A 524 -29.86 15.32 -4.33
N ALA A 525 -30.15 14.14 -3.77
CA ALA A 525 -29.17 13.34 -3.04
C ALA A 525 -28.23 12.56 -3.99
N ALA A 526 -27.07 12.15 -3.47
CA ALA A 526 -26.11 11.33 -4.20
C ALA A 526 -26.70 9.97 -4.58
N ALA A 527 -26.16 9.36 -5.65
CA ALA A 527 -26.60 8.03 -6.09
C ALA A 527 -26.32 6.96 -5.03
N VAL A 528 -27.25 6.02 -4.88
CA VAL A 528 -27.12 4.86 -3.99
C VAL A 528 -26.76 3.63 -4.81
N SER A 529 -25.74 2.90 -4.38
CA SER A 529 -25.29 1.70 -5.09
C SER A 529 -26.09 0.46 -4.65
N GLY A 530 -26.43 -0.39 -5.60
CA GLY A 530 -26.96 -1.73 -5.33
C GLY A 530 -25.88 -2.76 -5.04
N THR A 531 -26.32 -3.99 -4.78
CA THR A 531 -25.48 -5.17 -4.55
C THR A 531 -24.58 -5.43 -5.75
N ALA A 532 -23.28 -5.52 -5.52
CA ALA A 532 -22.31 -5.87 -6.55
C ALA A 532 -22.50 -7.33 -7.02
N ASN A 533 -22.29 -7.57 -8.31
CA ASN A 533 -22.39 -8.89 -8.95
C ASN A 533 -23.74 -9.60 -8.71
N PHE A 534 -24.84 -8.83 -8.68
CA PHE A 534 -26.19 -9.37 -8.54
C PHE A 534 -26.54 -10.23 -9.74
N VAL A 535 -26.99 -11.47 -9.50
CA VAL A 535 -27.45 -12.39 -10.56
C VAL A 535 -28.96 -12.29 -10.66
N VAL A 536 -29.45 -11.94 -11.85
CA VAL A 536 -30.90 -11.89 -12.13
C VAL A 536 -31.45 -13.31 -12.16
N GLN A 537 -32.47 -13.54 -11.33
CA GLN A 537 -33.22 -14.79 -11.20
C GLN A 537 -34.72 -14.44 -11.19
N HIS A 538 -35.56 -15.44 -11.45
CA HIS A 538 -37.02 -15.33 -11.38
C HIS A 538 -37.56 -15.00 -9.97
#